data_AF-A0A0C9ZRX7-F1
#
_entry.id   AF-A0A0C9ZRX7-F1
#
_cell.length_a   1.000
_cell.length_b   1.000
_cell.length_c   1.000
_cell.angle_alpha   90.00
_cell.angle_beta   90.00
_cell.angle_gamma   90.00
#
_symmetry.space_group_name_H-M   'P 1'
#
loop_
_entity.id
_entity.type
_entity.pdbx_description
1 polymer ?
#
loop_
_entity_poly.entity_id
_entity_poly.type
_entity_poly.pdbx_seq_one_letter_code
_entity_poly.pdbx_strand_id
1 'polypeptide(L)' 'QLRKLSYKIVHSSTLLLPEWKSILPELKLTVRIMPHDISTHWNSTFDMLEFALQYRKAIDTMTDKRRLGV' A
#
# COMPACT_ATOMS: atom_id res chain seq x y z
N GLN A 1 -7.28 3.31 -8.96
CA GLN A 1 -6.08 2.44 -8.97
C GLN A 1 -5.66 2.03 -7.56
N LEU A 2 -5.61 2.96 -6.59
CA LEU A 2 -5.24 2.70 -5.18
C LEU A 2 -6.08 1.61 -4.48
N ARG A 3 -7.41 1.59 -4.64
CA ARG A 3 -8.28 0.53 -4.08
C ARG A 3 -7.91 -0.88 -4.55
N LYS A 4 -7.54 -1.03 -5.83
CA LYS A 4 -7.12 -2.33 -6.37
C LYS A 4 -5.74 -2.71 -5.84
N LEU A 5 -4.84 -1.73 -5.68
CA LEU A 5 -3.52 -1.93 -5.11
C LEU A 5 -3.61 -2.34 -3.64
N SER A 6 -4.34 -1.59 -2.80
CA SER A 6 -4.58 -1.94 -1.41
C SER A 6 -5.16 -3.35 -1.32
N TYR A 7 -6.11 -3.71 -2.19
CA TYR A 7 -6.70 -5.05 -2.24
C TYR A 7 -5.67 -6.13 -2.49
N LYS A 8 -4.83 -5.95 -3.49
CA LYS A 8 -3.76 -6.90 -3.78
C LYS A 8 -2.74 -7.00 -2.64
N ILE A 9 -2.32 -5.88 -2.05
CA ILE A 9 -1.35 -5.87 -0.94
C ILE A 9 -1.91 -6.63 0.27
N VAL A 10 -3.14 -6.32 0.68
CA VAL A 10 -3.76 -6.93 1.87
C VAL A 10 -4.02 -8.42 1.68
N HIS A 11 -4.44 -8.85 0.47
CA HIS A 11 -4.84 -10.25 0.22
C HIS A 11 -3.71 -11.13 -0.32
N SER A 12 -2.58 -10.57 -0.79
CA SER A 12 -1.38 -11.32 -1.16
C SER A 12 -0.44 -11.41 0.03
N SER A 13 -0.80 -12.28 0.97
CA SER A 13 -0.10 -12.48 2.25
C SER A 13 1.32 -13.02 2.10
N THR A 14 1.64 -13.66 0.98
CA THR A 14 2.91 -14.36 0.74
C THR A 14 3.94 -13.55 -0.03
N LEU A 15 3.52 -12.63 -0.91
CA LEU A 15 4.43 -11.88 -1.78
C LEU A 15 4.38 -10.38 -1.49
N LEU A 16 3.21 -9.77 -1.70
CA LEU A 16 3.07 -8.32 -1.66
C LEU A 16 3.04 -7.77 -0.23
N LEU A 17 2.40 -8.46 0.72
CA LEU A 17 2.32 -8.00 2.10
C LEU A 17 3.68 -8.03 2.82
N PRO A 18 4.50 -9.10 2.71
CA PRO A 18 5.84 -9.10 3.27
C PRO A 18 6.75 -8.06 2.62
N GLU A 19 6.69 -7.91 1.30
CA GLU A 19 7.48 -6.91 0.57
C GLU A 19 7.10 -5.48 0.98
N TRP A 20 5.81 -5.18 1.08
CA TRP A 20 5.32 -3.90 1.62
C TRP A 20 5.90 -3.62 3.00
N LYS A 21 5.84 -4.60 3.91
CA LYS A 21 6.40 -4.47 5.27
C LYS A 21 7.93 -4.31 5.28
N SER A 22 8.65 -4.77 4.26
CA SER A 22 10.10 -4.58 4.11
C SER A 22 10.45 -3.18 3.58
N ILE A 23 9.66 -2.66 2.63
CA ILE A 23 9.90 -1.34 2.01
C ILE A 23 9.70 -0.21 3.02
N LEU A 24 8.73 -0.33 3.93
CA LEU A 24 8.43 0.72 4.92
C LEU A 24 9.62 1.08 5.83
N PRO A 25 10.30 0.14 6.51
CA PRO A 25 11.47 0.45 7.31
C PRO A 25 12.67 0.90 6.47
N GLU A 26 12.86 0.39 5.24
CA GLU A 26 13.89 0.91 4.30
C GLU A 26 13.71 2.40 4.04
N LEU A 27 12.46 2.86 3.95
CA LEU A 27 12.10 4.26 3.73
C LEU A 27 11.92 5.07 5.03
N LYS A 28 12.23 4.48 6.19
CA LYS A 28 12.03 5.06 7.54
C LYS A 28 10.57 5.46 7.81
N LEU A 29 9.62 4.73 7.23
CA LEU A 29 8.19 4.89 7.46
C LEU A 29 7.70 3.91 8.53
N THR A 30 6.67 4.31 9.27
CA THR A 30 6.01 3.41 10.23
C THR A 30 5.37 2.24 9.49
N VAL A 31 5.55 1.02 9.99
CA VAL A 31 4.94 -0.17 9.40
C VAL A 31 3.42 -0.13 9.60
N ARG A 32 2.69 0.28 8.56
CA ARG A 32 1.23 0.35 8.57
C ARG A 32 0.67 -0.30 7.31
N ILE A 33 -0.44 -1.02 7.46
CA ILE A 33 -1.16 -1.62 6.33
C ILE A 33 -1.99 -0.51 5.68
N MET A 34 -1.98 -0.48 4.34
CA MET A 34 -2.78 0.47 3.58
C MET A 34 -4.27 0.29 3.92
N PRO A 35 -5.00 1.34 4.30
CA PRO A 35 -6.43 1.25 4.55
C PRO A 35 -7.16 0.82 3.28
N HIS A 36 -8.27 0.15 3.49
CA HIS A 36 -9.14 -0.32 2.42
C HIS A 36 -10.39 0.50 2.32
N ASP A 37 -10.90 0.56 1.10
CA ASP A 37 -12.20 1.14 0.84
C ASP A 37 -13.26 0.18 1.40
N ILE A 38 -13.96 0.61 2.45
CA ILE A 38 -15.03 -0.13 3.08
C ILE A 38 -16.33 0.56 2.68
N SER A 39 -17.24 -0.19 2.04
CA SER A 39 -18.50 0.35 1.49
C SER A 39 -19.42 0.98 2.54
N THR A 40 -19.27 0.60 3.81
CA THR A 40 -20.07 1.11 4.93
C THR A 40 -19.49 2.36 5.59
N HIS A 41 -18.28 2.80 5.21
CA HIS A 41 -17.62 3.95 5.81
C HIS A 41 -17.49 5.12 4.84
N TRP A 42 -18.15 6.24 5.14
CA TRP A 42 -18.31 7.38 4.23
C TRP A 42 -16.97 8.10 3.91
N ASN A 43 -15.97 7.97 4.78
CA ASN A 43 -14.68 8.63 4.62
C ASN A 43 -13.55 7.70 4.15
N SER A 44 -13.86 6.44 3.82
CA SER A 44 -12.84 5.44 3.42
C SER A 44 -11.96 5.91 2.26
N THR A 45 -12.56 6.58 1.28
CA THR A 45 -11.84 7.10 0.10
C THR A 45 -10.92 8.26 0.47
N PHE A 46 -11.36 9.13 1.39
CA PHE A 46 -10.53 10.23 1.89
C PHE A 46 -9.34 9.71 2.68
N ASP A 47 -9.58 8.80 3.64
CA ASP A 47 -8.53 8.18 4.46
C ASP A 47 -7.52 7.41 3.60
N MET A 48 -7.99 6.74 2.54
CA MET A 48 -7.12 6.07 1.57
C MET A 48 -6.23 7.04 0.77
N LEU A 49 -6.77 8.20 0.38
CA LEU A 49 -6.01 9.21 -0.36
C LEU A 49 -4.96 9.87 0.54
N GLU A 50 -5.35 10.24 1.77
CA GLU A 50 -4.43 10.81 2.74
C GLU A 50 -3.27 9.84 3.03
N PHE A 51 -3.59 8.56 3.26
CA PHE A 51 -2.56 7.52 3.43
C PHE A 51 -1.68 7.39 2.18
N ALA A 52 -2.27 7.37 0.99
CA ALA A 52 -1.50 7.23 -0.25
C ALA A 52 -0.53 8.40 -0.48
N LEU A 53 -0.88 9.61 -0.03
CA LEU A 53 0.02 10.76 -0.09
C LEU A 53 1.18 10.62 0.90
N GLN A 54 0.89 10.21 2.15
CA GLN A 54 1.92 9.99 3.17
C GLN A 54 2.90 8.87 2.78
N TYR A 55 2.39 7.79 2.17
CA TYR A 55 3.16 6.60 1.81
C TYR A 55 3.51 6.53 0.32
N ARG A 56 3.41 7.65 -0.40
CA ARG A 56 3.61 7.71 -1.86
C ARG A 56 4.92 7.08 -2.31
N LYS A 57 6.03 7.37 -1.61
CA LYS A 57 7.35 6.83 -1.95
C LYS A 57 7.40 5.30 -1.85
N ALA A 58 6.72 4.72 -0.85
CA ALA A 58 6.61 3.27 -0.71
C ALA A 58 5.74 2.66 -1.82
N ILE A 59 4.62 3.30 -2.14
CA ILE A 59 3.73 2.89 -3.24
C ILE A 59 4.46 2.92 -4.57
N ASP A 60 5.21 3.98 -4.85
CA ASP A 60 5.99 4.15 -6.08
C ASP A 60 7.08 3.07 -6.15
N THR A 61 7.79 2.82 -5.04
CA THR A 61 8.85 1.79 -4.95
C THR A 61 8.31 0.38 -5.17
N MET A 62 7.12 0.09 -4.64
CA MET A 62 6.46 -1.21 -4.78
C MET A 62 5.85 -1.41 -6.18
N THR A 63 5.38 -0.33 -6.80
CA THR A 63 4.80 -0.37 -8.15
C THR A 63 5.87 -0.25 -9.24
N ASP A 64 7.11 0.08 -8.87
CA ASP A 64 8.25 0.09 -9.78
C ASP A 64 8.55 -1.32 -10.29
N LYS A 65 8.29 -1.53 -11.58
CA LYS A 65 8.44 -2.82 -12.28
C LYS A 65 9.84 -3.41 -12.14
N ARG A 66 10.85 -2.57 -11.93
CA ARG A 66 12.25 -3.01 -11.76
C ARG A 66 12.51 -3.79 -10.47
N ARG A 67 11.74 -3.57 -9.39
CA ARG A 67 11.91 -4.32 -8.12
C ARG A 67 11.22 -5.69 -8.15
N LEU A 68 10.09 -5.80 -8.86
CA LEU A 68 9.27 -7.02 -8.90
C LEU A 68 9.73 -8.05 -9.95
N GLY A 69 10.69 -7.73 -10.82
CA GLY A 69 11.19 -8.65 -11.84
C GLY A 69 10.13 -9.05 -12.87
N VAL A 70 9.18 -8.16 -13.17
CA VAL A 70 8.09 -8.37 -14.17
C VAL A 70 8.23 -7.37 -15.31
#